data_AF-A0A2E3WU89-F1
#
_entry.id   AF-A0A2E3WU89-F1
#
_cell.length_a   1.000
_cell.length_b   1.000
_cell.length_c   1.000
_cell.angle_alpha   90.00
_cell.angle_beta   90.00
_cell.angle_gamma   90.00
#
_symmetry.space_group_name_H-M   'P 1'
#
loop_
_entity.id
_entity.type
_entity.pdbx_description
1 polymer ?
#
loop_
_entity_poly.entity_id
_entity_poly.type
_entity_poly.pdbx_seq_one_letter_code
_entity_poly.pdbx_strand_id
1 'polypeptide(L)' 'MSDLNFEGSLILEKLAEVGVLDDFFEAVDSDNFENAKRLLKSADIDSETISWVLSKMQEADGEH' A
#
# COMPACT_ATOMS: atom_id res chain seq x y z
N MET A 1 -2.91 20.39 4.31
CA MET A 1 -3.97 19.99 3.38
C MET A 1 -3.60 18.58 2.95
N SER A 2 -4.08 17.55 3.65
CA SER A 2 -5.39 16.88 3.51
C SER A 2 -5.59 16.07 2.22
N ASP A 3 -4.55 15.86 1.42
CA ASP A 3 -4.65 15.04 0.19
C ASP A 3 -4.24 13.56 0.42
N LEU A 4 -3.36 13.28 1.40
CA LEU A 4 -2.84 11.94 1.66
C LEU A 4 -3.82 10.99 2.38
N ASN A 5 -4.67 11.55 3.26
CA ASN A 5 -5.70 10.75 3.93
C ASN A 5 -6.80 10.30 2.97
N PHE A 6 -6.98 11.00 1.84
CA PHE A 6 -7.97 10.67 0.82
C PHE A 6 -7.46 9.55 -0.10
N GLU A 7 -6.16 9.52 -0.43
CA GLU A 7 -5.54 8.44 -1.20
C GLU A 7 -5.40 7.15 -0.39
N GLY A 8 -5.03 7.22 0.89
CA GLY A 8 -4.83 6.03 1.73
C GLY A 8 -6.05 5.12 1.81
N SER A 9 -7.24 5.68 2.07
CA SER A 9 -8.50 4.89 2.09
C SER A 9 -8.88 4.38 0.70
N LEU A 10 -8.67 5.17 -0.35
CA LEU A 10 -8.98 4.77 -1.73
C LEU A 10 -8.12 3.58 -2.20
N ILE A 11 -6.85 3.54 -1.79
CA ILE A 11 -5.94 2.43 -2.07
C ILE A 11 -6.45 1.14 -1.41
N LEU A 12 -6.83 1.22 -0.14
CA LEU A 12 -7.35 0.07 0.60
C LEU A 12 -8.69 -0.42 0.02
N GLU A 13 -9.56 0.50 -0.40
CA GLU A 13 -10.81 0.16 -1.10
C GLU A 13 -10.53 -0.60 -2.41
N LYS A 14 -9.62 -0.10 -3.25
CA LYS A 14 -9.23 -0.80 -4.49
C LYS A 14 -8.66 -2.19 -4.22
N LEU A 15 -7.80 -2.35 -3.22
CA LEU A 15 -7.25 -3.64 -2.82
C LEU A 15 -8.35 -4.59 -2.31
N ALA A 16 -9.36 -4.07 -1.61
CA ALA A 16 -10.52 -4.83 -1.15
C ALA A 16 -11.39 -5.30 -2.33
N GLU A 17 -11.62 -4.43 -3.32
CA GLU A 17 -12.42 -4.74 -4.51
C GLU A 17 -11.84 -5.90 -5.32
N VAL A 18 -10.50 -6.00 -5.40
CA VAL A 18 -9.81 -7.12 -6.08
C VAL A 18 -9.49 -8.30 -5.15
N GLY A 19 -9.86 -8.23 -3.88
CA GLY A 19 -9.72 -9.32 -2.91
C GLY A 19 -8.29 -9.59 -2.43
N VAL A 20 -7.40 -8.59 -2.48
CA VAL A 20 -6.00 -8.71 -2.04
C VAL A 20 -5.64 -7.84 -0.82
N LEU A 21 -6.65 -7.31 -0.14
CA LEU A 21 -6.47 -6.44 1.03
C LEU A 21 -5.75 -7.17 2.17
N ASP A 22 -6.17 -8.40 2.49
CA ASP A 22 -5.57 -9.18 3.58
C ASP A 22 -4.09 -9.50 3.29
N ASP A 23 -3.79 -9.94 2.06
CA ASP A 23 -2.43 -10.20 1.59
C ASP A 23 -1.55 -8.93 1.64
N PHE A 24 -2.15 -7.76 1.43
CA PHE A 24 -1.45 -6.48 1.50
C PHE A 24 -1.06 -6.15 2.95
N PHE A 25 -1.97 -6.36 3.91
CA PHE A 25 -1.64 -6.19 5.33
C PHE A 25 -0.55 -7.17 5.79
N GLU A 26 -0.60 -8.44 5.37
CA GLU A 26 0.47 -9.40 5.67
C GLU A 26 1.83 -8.95 5.08
N ALA A 27 1.81 -8.36 3.88
CA ALA A 27 3.01 -7.80 3.27
C ALA A 27 3.56 -6.59 4.04
N VAL A 28 2.68 -5.76 4.62
CA VAL A 28 3.09 -4.63 5.47
C VAL A 28 3.69 -5.13 6.79
N ASP A 29 3.01 -6.04 7.49
CA ASP A 29 3.46 -6.57 8.79
C ASP A 29 4.78 -7.36 8.70
N SER A 30 5.12 -7.86 7.50
CA SER A 30 6.34 -8.65 7.26
C SER A 30 7.43 -7.89 6.49
N ASP A 31 7.31 -6.56 6.33
CA ASP A 31 8.23 -5.73 5.54
C ASP A 31 8.49 -6.25 4.11
N ASN A 32 7.49 -6.90 3.52
CA ASN A 32 7.59 -7.52 2.21
C ASN A 32 7.21 -6.52 1.10
N PHE A 33 8.11 -5.57 0.86
CA PHE A 33 7.95 -4.52 -0.15
C PHE A 33 7.68 -5.05 -1.56
N GLU A 34 8.30 -6.18 -1.94
CA GLU A 34 8.08 -6.79 -3.25
C GLU A 34 6.67 -7.37 -3.39
N ASN A 35 6.14 -8.01 -2.33
CA ASN A 35 4.77 -8.48 -2.33
C ASN A 35 3.77 -7.32 -2.34
N ALA A 36 3.96 -6.31 -1.47
CA ALA A 36 3.10 -5.11 -1.44
C ALA A 36 3.04 -4.44 -2.82
N LYS A 37 4.18 -4.25 -3.49
CA LYS A 37 4.26 -3.71 -4.84
C LYS A 37 3.49 -4.52 -5.87
N ARG A 38 3.55 -5.85 -5.79
CA ARG A 38 2.81 -6.74 -6.71
C ARG A 38 1.30 -6.61 -6.51
N LEU A 39 0.85 -6.55 -5.25
CA LEU A 39 -0.57 -6.44 -4.89
C LEU A 39 -1.17 -5.09 -5.34
N LEU A 40 -0.43 -3.99 -5.13
CA LEU A 40 -0.84 -2.67 -5.60
C LEU A 40 -0.93 -2.61 -7.13
N LYS A 41 0.02 -3.24 -7.86
CA LYS A 41 -0.07 -3.36 -9.32
C LYS A 41 -1.27 -4.17 -9.78
N SER A 42 -1.62 -5.26 -9.09
CA SER A 42 -2.81 -6.05 -9.44
C SER A 42 -4.12 -5.31 -9.19
N ALA A 43 -4.11 -4.30 -8.32
CA ALA A 43 -5.24 -3.41 -8.06
C ALA A 43 -5.28 -2.17 -8.99
N ASP A 44 -4.50 -2.19 -10.08
CA ASP A 44 -4.42 -1.08 -11.06
C ASP A 44 -4.06 0.27 -10.41
N ILE A 45 -3.15 0.22 -9.43
CA ILE A 45 -2.59 1.42 -8.80
C ILE A 45 -1.37 1.87 -9.59
N ASP A 46 -1.29 3.18 -9.84
CA ASP A 46 -0.23 3.77 -10.64
C ASP A 46 1.13 3.74 -9.92
N SER A 47 2.21 3.91 -10.68
CA SER A 47 3.57 3.79 -10.16
C SER A 47 3.96 4.87 -9.16
N GLU A 48 3.36 6.06 -9.24
CA GLU A 48 3.64 7.17 -8.33
C GLU A 48 3.04 6.86 -6.95
N THR A 49 1.77 6.46 -6.92
CA THR A 49 1.07 6.01 -5.72
C THR A 49 1.76 4.80 -5.09
N ILE A 50 2.19 3.82 -5.89
CA ILE A 50 2.95 2.67 -5.38
C ILE A 50 4.23 3.12 -4.70
N SER A 51 4.99 4.03 -5.32
CA SER A 51 6.25 4.52 -4.76
C SER A 51 6.01 5.25 -3.44
N TRP A 52 4.92 6.01 -3.35
CA TRP A 52 4.50 6.66 -2.13
C TRP A 52 4.13 5.66 -1.02
N VAL A 53 3.34 4.62 -1.32
CA VAL A 53 2.98 3.58 -0.34
C VAL A 53 4.21 2.85 0.18
N LEU A 54 5.15 2.48 -0.69
CA LEU A 54 6.39 1.81 -0.28
C LEU A 54 7.27 2.72 0.60
N SER A 55 7.32 4.03 0.32
CA SER A 55 7.98 5.00 1.20
C SER A 55 7.33 5.03 2.60
N LYS A 56 5.99 4.95 2.67
CA LYS A 56 5.27 4.91 3.95
C LYS A 56 5.50 3.64 4.75
N MET A 57 5.57 2.50 4.07
CA MET A 57 5.97 1.24 4.72
C MET A 57 7.38 1.37 5.32
N GLN A 58 8.31 1.96 4.59
CA GLN A 58 9.69 2.16 5.07
C GLN A 58 9.79 3.17 6.23
N GLU A 59 8.98 4.24 6.21
CA GLU A 59 8.91 5.22 7.31
C GLU A 59 8.34 4.61 8.59
N ALA A 60 7.36 3.69 8.48
CA ALA A 60 6.73 3.03 9.62
C ALA A 60 7.66 2.07 10.37
N ASP A 61 8.57 1.38 9.67
CA ASP A 61 9.60 0.52 10.28
C ASP A 61 10.70 1.33 11.00
N GLY A 62 10.89 2.60 10.61
CA GLY A 62 11.91 3.49 11.17
C GLY A 62 11.55 4.17 12.50
N GLU A 63 10.29 4.13 12.95
CA GLU A 63 9.86 4.71 14.23
C GLU A 63 9.86 3.65 15.35
N HIS A 64 11.06 3.30 15.81
CA HIS A 64 11.31 2.56 17.05
C HIS A 64 12.17 3.37 18.03
#